data_AF-A0A388KJM5-F1
#
_entry.id   AF-A0A388KJM5-F1
#
_cell.length_a   1.000
_cell.length_b   1.000
_cell.length_c   1.000
_cell.angle_alpha   90.00
_cell.angle_beta   90.00
_cell.angle_gamma   90.00
#
_symmetry.space_group_name_H-M   'P 1'
#
loop_
_entity.id
_entity.type
_entity.pdbx_description
1 polymer ?
#
loop_
_entity_poly.entity_id
_entity_poly.type
_entity_poly.pdbx_seq_one_letter_code
_entity_poly.pdbx_strand_id
1 'polypeptide(L)'
;MRRFEVLEETVATIKTCHDAESAKERIQKEEEDKRMKEKEEEDRKTQQIKDREELQKMIGETIDTRLGGTGVNGVPAKQNGASELDKLCAEVAELKRVNTSSAGTRMSEIEKLRAEIAELKRAQAPSGPAGHVAEATGQVQVEREEAWKSIHESYEKRMTILEEQIVTLRRLKAGAVSEAEAWKLEAQRPENKRGGINIGVTPMTQVRVRSRITPIQTSAPRKKMLVEDYQAFAQQNEEEVNLLWDMRSKEVERRKEAEQEAEQLKEKLDRLEIEKVDKTKSTATCLRVRLEAVIDDTTGPSSRGKKKATTTDDATKIDKLKNDKEAFVKSNRLDLRSMKKDAVQAICEKDGVQYTTLDKTKEEIVKKRVARAFSTSTNETTRQNGVVIEEISDDNTEVSANLGKTVDGEEDVS
;
A
#
# COMPACT_ATOMS: atom_id res chain seq x y z
N MET A 1 24.84 52.25 -31.44
CA MET A 1 24.08 52.18 -30.16
C MET A 1 22.79 51.39 -30.32
N ARG A 2 21.83 51.77 -31.17
CA ARG A 2 20.53 51.05 -31.32
C ARG A 2 20.57 49.52 -31.41
N ARG A 3 21.55 48.91 -32.09
CA ARG A 3 21.67 47.43 -32.17
C ARG A 3 21.98 46.76 -30.82
N PHE A 4 22.67 47.47 -29.94
CA PHE A 4 23.04 46.96 -28.61
C PHE A 4 21.83 46.98 -27.66
N GLU A 5 21.04 48.06 -27.69
CA GLU A 5 19.79 48.18 -26.92
C GLU A 5 18.80 47.06 -27.25
N VAL A 6 18.62 46.74 -28.55
CA VAL A 6 17.75 45.64 -29.00
C VAL A 6 18.27 44.27 -28.52
N LEU A 7 19.59 44.07 -28.47
CA LEU A 7 20.18 42.82 -27.96
C LEU A 7 20.01 42.69 -26.44
N GLU A 8 20.15 43.78 -25.69
CA GLU A 8 19.92 43.78 -24.25
C GLU A 8 18.45 43.48 -23.92
N GLU A 9 17.51 44.08 -24.66
CA GLU A 9 16.08 43.84 -24.49
C GLU A 9 15.68 42.39 -24.81
N THR A 10 16.21 41.83 -25.91
CA THR A 10 15.95 40.44 -26.30
C THR A 10 16.54 39.44 -25.29
N VAL A 11 17.75 39.70 -24.77
CA VAL A 11 18.34 38.85 -23.72
C VAL A 11 17.57 38.96 -22.41
N ALA A 12 17.10 40.16 -22.04
CA ALA A 12 16.27 40.34 -20.86
C ALA A 12 14.94 39.57 -20.98
N THR A 13 14.26 39.64 -22.14
CA THR A 13 13.03 38.88 -22.37
C THR A 13 13.27 37.38 -22.32
N ILE A 14 14.30 36.86 -23.00
CA ILE A 14 14.66 35.43 -22.95
C ILE A 14 14.91 34.97 -21.51
N LYS A 15 15.63 35.76 -20.71
CA LYS A 15 15.89 35.45 -19.31
C LYS A 15 14.59 35.38 -18.48
N THR A 16 13.71 36.38 -18.62
CA THR A 16 12.42 36.37 -17.91
C THR A 16 11.53 35.18 -18.30
N CYS A 17 11.52 34.79 -19.58
CA CYS A 17 10.81 33.60 -20.05
C CYS A 17 11.40 32.32 -19.45
N HIS A 18 12.72 32.17 -19.46
CA HIS A 18 13.42 31.00 -18.90
C HIS A 18 13.20 30.87 -17.38
N ASP A 19 13.29 31.97 -16.64
CA ASP A 19 13.05 31.99 -15.19
C ASP A 19 11.58 31.63 -14.87
N ALA A 20 10.63 32.11 -15.68
CA ALA A 20 9.22 31.76 -15.54
C ALA A 20 8.93 30.29 -15.87
N GLU A 21 9.59 29.72 -16.89
CA GLU A 21 9.47 28.30 -17.25
C GLU A 21 10.08 27.39 -16.18
N SER A 22 11.27 27.75 -15.69
CA SER A 22 11.94 27.06 -14.58
C SER A 22 11.08 27.07 -13.30
N ALA A 23 10.37 28.16 -13.03
CA ALA A 23 9.45 28.23 -11.91
C ALA A 23 8.22 27.32 -12.09
N LYS A 24 7.65 27.25 -13.30
CA LYS A 24 6.53 26.36 -13.61
C LYS A 24 6.93 24.89 -13.48
N GLU A 25 8.11 24.51 -13.94
CA GLU A 25 8.63 23.15 -13.82
C GLU A 25 8.80 22.74 -12.35
N ARG A 26 9.31 23.64 -11.50
CA ARG A 26 9.42 23.39 -10.05
C ARG A 26 8.06 23.19 -9.39
N ILE A 27 7.07 24.01 -9.74
CA ILE A 27 5.70 23.88 -9.23
C ILE A 27 5.08 22.55 -9.68
N GLN A 28 5.24 22.19 -10.95
CA GLN A 28 4.73 20.92 -11.49
C GLN A 28 5.34 19.72 -10.76
N LYS A 29 6.66 19.74 -10.53
CA LYS A 29 7.36 18.68 -9.81
C LYS A 29 6.88 18.56 -8.36
N GLU A 30 6.66 19.68 -7.68
CA GLU A 30 6.11 19.68 -6.31
C GLU A 30 4.66 19.14 -6.25
N GLU A 31 3.84 19.44 -7.26
CA GLU A 31 2.48 18.90 -7.37
C GLU A 31 2.46 17.39 -7.65
N GLU A 32 3.37 16.89 -8.49
CA GLU A 32 3.52 15.46 -8.75
C GLU A 32 3.98 14.71 -7.50
N ASP A 33 4.96 15.25 -6.75
CA ASP A 33 5.41 14.68 -5.48
C ASP A 33 4.31 14.68 -4.41
N LYS A 34 3.49 15.73 -4.34
CA LYS A 34 2.31 15.78 -3.45
C LYS A 34 1.29 14.70 -3.80
N ARG A 35 1.04 14.51 -5.10
CA ARG A 35 0.10 13.50 -5.60
C ARG A 35 0.57 12.07 -5.34
N MET A 36 1.89 11.83 -5.44
CA MET A 36 2.48 10.54 -5.09
C MET A 36 2.34 10.24 -3.61
N LYS A 37 2.62 11.21 -2.72
CA LYS A 37 2.44 11.05 -1.27
C LYS A 37 0.99 10.80 -0.86
N GLU A 38 0.05 11.50 -1.46
CA GLU A 38 -1.38 11.30 -1.17
C GLU A 38 -1.83 9.89 -1.56
N LYS A 39 -1.38 9.39 -2.72
CA LYS A 39 -1.67 8.03 -3.18
C LYS A 39 -1.06 6.96 -2.25
N GLU A 40 0.18 7.14 -1.82
CA GLU A 40 0.84 6.22 -0.88
C GLU A 40 0.11 6.19 0.48
N GLU A 41 -0.35 7.35 0.97
CA GLU A 41 -1.13 7.42 2.21
C GLU A 41 -2.50 6.72 2.08
N GLU A 42 -3.16 6.85 0.92
CA GLU A 42 -4.40 6.14 0.61
C GLU A 42 -4.18 4.62 0.57
N ASP A 43 -3.12 4.14 -0.07
CA ASP A 43 -2.75 2.73 -0.11
C ASP A 43 -2.46 2.19 1.31
N ARG A 44 -1.76 2.94 2.16
CA ARG A 44 -1.53 2.57 3.57
C ARG A 44 -2.83 2.46 4.36
N LYS A 45 -3.80 3.36 4.13
CA LYS A 45 -5.11 3.32 4.79
C LYS A 45 -5.91 2.10 4.33
N THR A 46 -5.94 1.81 3.03
CA THR A 46 -6.66 0.63 2.52
C THR A 46 -6.05 -0.67 3.02
N GLN A 47 -4.73 -0.74 3.16
CA GLN A 47 -4.07 -1.91 3.73
C GLN A 47 -4.43 -2.11 5.21
N GLN A 48 -4.42 -1.05 6.03
CA GLN A 48 -4.85 -1.14 7.43
C GLN A 48 -6.30 -1.59 7.59
N ILE A 49 -7.19 -1.17 6.68
CA ILE A 49 -8.58 -1.64 6.67
C ILE A 49 -8.64 -3.14 6.37
N LYS A 50 -7.93 -3.61 5.34
CA LYS A 50 -7.86 -5.03 4.99
C LYS A 50 -7.31 -5.89 6.13
N ASP A 51 -6.21 -5.45 6.77
CA ASP A 51 -5.60 -6.18 7.88
C ASP A 51 -6.58 -6.30 9.07
N ARG A 52 -7.38 -5.25 9.32
CA ARG A 52 -8.42 -5.26 10.35
C ARG A 52 -9.56 -6.22 10.01
N GLU A 53 -9.99 -6.24 8.75
CA GLU A 53 -11.02 -7.18 8.25
C GLU A 53 -10.52 -8.62 8.33
N GLU A 54 -9.26 -8.88 7.96
CA GLU A 54 -8.63 -10.20 8.03
C GLU A 54 -8.52 -10.68 9.48
N LEU A 55 -8.13 -9.80 10.41
CA LEU A 55 -8.13 -10.11 11.84
C LEU A 55 -9.54 -10.44 12.36
N GLN A 56 -10.55 -9.68 11.96
CA GLN A 56 -11.94 -9.97 12.32
C GLN A 56 -12.42 -11.30 11.76
N LYS A 57 -12.05 -11.62 10.50
CA LYS A 57 -12.34 -12.89 9.86
C LYS A 57 -11.68 -14.05 10.60
N MET A 58 -10.39 -13.93 10.94
CA MET A 58 -9.66 -14.94 11.71
C MET A 58 -10.29 -15.20 13.08
N ILE A 59 -10.73 -14.15 13.78
CA ILE A 59 -11.45 -14.28 15.05
C ILE A 59 -12.78 -15.01 14.84
N GLY A 60 -13.53 -14.66 13.79
CA GLY A 60 -14.77 -15.35 13.41
C GLY A 60 -14.56 -16.84 13.17
N GLU A 61 -13.60 -17.20 12.31
CA GLU A 61 -13.23 -18.59 12.03
C GLU A 61 -12.77 -19.34 13.29
N THR A 62 -12.04 -18.67 14.18
CA THR A 62 -11.58 -19.27 15.45
C THR A 62 -12.76 -19.56 16.39
N ILE A 63 -13.73 -18.65 16.47
CA ILE A 63 -14.95 -18.83 17.26
C ILE A 63 -15.81 -19.94 16.66
N ASP A 64 -16.02 -19.94 15.34
CA ASP A 64 -16.78 -20.97 14.64
C ASP A 64 -16.14 -22.35 14.78
N THR A 65 -14.81 -22.44 14.75
CA THR A 65 -14.09 -23.71 14.98
C THR A 65 -14.26 -24.19 16.42
N ARG A 66 -14.19 -23.27 17.40
CA ARG A 66 -14.38 -23.60 18.83
C ARG A 66 -15.81 -24.00 19.16
N LEU A 67 -16.81 -23.34 18.59
CA LEU A 67 -18.22 -23.57 18.87
C LEU A 67 -18.81 -24.69 17.99
N GLY A 68 -18.40 -24.80 16.74
CA GLY A 68 -18.84 -25.82 15.78
C GLY A 68 -18.27 -27.21 16.03
N GLY A 69 -17.11 -27.31 16.70
CA GLY A 69 -16.51 -28.58 17.13
C GLY A 69 -17.20 -29.23 18.34
N THR A 70 -17.87 -28.44 19.17
CA THR A 70 -18.76 -28.96 20.22
C THR A 70 -20.15 -29.11 19.63
N GLY A 71 -20.34 -30.18 18.86
CA GLY A 71 -21.68 -30.69 18.57
C GLY A 71 -22.37 -30.99 19.90
N VAL A 72 -23.16 -30.03 20.40
CA VAL A 72 -24.12 -30.21 21.49
C VAL A 72 -25.23 -31.11 20.94
N ASN A 73 -24.90 -32.39 20.77
CA ASN A 73 -25.90 -33.43 20.74
C ASN A 73 -26.44 -33.54 22.17
N GLY A 74 -27.66 -33.02 22.31
CA GLY A 74 -28.51 -32.92 23.50
C GLY A 74 -28.03 -33.65 24.76
N VAL A 75 -27.64 -32.87 25.77
CA VAL A 75 -27.64 -33.35 27.15
C VAL A 75 -29.05 -33.11 27.71
N PRO A 76 -29.78 -34.16 28.10
CA PRO A 76 -31.10 -34.04 28.70
C PRO A 76 -30.99 -33.39 30.09
N ALA A 77 -31.83 -32.41 30.33
CA ALA A 77 -31.93 -31.70 31.60
C ALA A 77 -32.22 -32.67 32.76
N LYS A 78 -31.34 -32.73 33.76
CA LYS A 78 -31.72 -33.25 35.08
C LYS A 78 -30.95 -32.57 36.22
N GLN A 79 -31.74 -32.13 37.19
CA GLN A 79 -31.37 -31.45 38.43
C GLN A 79 -30.46 -32.32 39.31
N ASN A 80 -29.32 -31.77 39.77
CA ASN A 80 -28.76 -31.87 41.14
C ASN A 80 -27.30 -31.35 41.19
N GLY A 81 -27.14 -30.03 41.07
CA GLY A 81 -25.86 -29.36 40.80
C GLY A 81 -24.91 -29.05 41.97
N ALA A 82 -24.97 -29.76 43.10
CA ALA A 82 -24.05 -29.52 44.22
C ALA A 82 -22.97 -30.60 44.37
N SER A 83 -23.22 -31.84 43.95
CA SER A 83 -22.27 -32.96 44.11
C SER A 83 -21.32 -33.14 42.91
N GLU A 84 -21.66 -32.61 41.73
CA GLU A 84 -20.88 -32.82 40.51
C GLU A 84 -19.71 -31.83 40.37
N LEU A 85 -19.85 -30.61 40.89
CA LEU A 85 -18.75 -29.64 40.89
C LEU A 85 -17.57 -30.15 41.74
N ASP A 86 -17.82 -30.79 42.88
CA ASP A 86 -16.76 -31.38 43.70
C ASP A 86 -16.09 -32.57 43.00
N LYS A 87 -16.86 -33.39 42.26
CA LYS A 87 -16.30 -34.48 41.45
C LYS A 87 -15.47 -33.97 40.27
N LEU A 88 -15.96 -32.96 39.55
CA LEU A 88 -15.21 -32.33 38.46
C LEU A 88 -13.96 -31.61 38.96
N CYS A 89 -14.01 -31.00 40.14
CA CYS A 89 -12.84 -30.37 40.75
C CYS A 89 -11.78 -31.41 41.14
N ALA A 90 -12.21 -32.57 41.66
CA ALA A 90 -11.33 -33.71 41.93
C ALA A 90 -10.73 -34.31 40.64
N GLU A 91 -11.53 -34.46 39.58
CA GLU A 91 -11.07 -34.99 38.29
C GLU A 91 -10.09 -34.03 37.59
N VAL A 92 -10.31 -32.72 37.66
CA VAL A 92 -9.38 -31.70 37.14
C VAL A 92 -8.06 -31.70 37.93
N ALA A 93 -8.11 -31.90 39.25
CA ALA A 93 -6.90 -32.04 40.06
C ALA A 93 -6.12 -33.31 39.69
N GLU A 94 -6.81 -34.41 39.41
CA GLU A 94 -6.21 -35.67 38.97
C GLU A 94 -5.60 -35.58 37.56
N LEU A 95 -6.32 -34.97 36.61
CA LEU A 95 -5.81 -34.72 35.25
C LEU A 95 -4.59 -33.79 35.26
N LYS A 96 -4.57 -32.75 36.10
CA LYS A 96 -3.38 -31.90 36.28
C LYS A 96 -2.18 -32.71 36.77
N ARG A 97 -2.40 -33.65 37.68
CA ARG A 97 -1.35 -34.50 38.25
C ARG A 97 -0.81 -35.52 37.23
N VAL A 98 -1.68 -36.09 36.40
CA VAL A 98 -1.27 -36.97 35.29
C VAL A 98 -0.51 -36.19 34.22
N ASN A 99 -0.94 -34.96 33.92
CA ASN A 99 -0.31 -34.14 32.89
C ASN A 99 1.09 -33.64 33.30
N THR A 100 1.31 -33.27 34.56
CA THR A 100 2.66 -32.91 35.06
C THR A 100 3.60 -34.12 35.10
N SER A 101 3.07 -35.32 35.33
CA SER A 101 3.85 -36.58 35.29
C SER A 101 4.22 -37.00 33.87
N SER A 102 3.35 -36.72 32.90
CA SER A 102 3.53 -37.00 31.46
C SER A 102 4.45 -36.00 30.75
N ALA A 103 4.47 -34.73 31.19
CA ALA A 103 5.28 -33.68 30.59
C ALA A 103 6.79 -33.94 30.70
N GLY A 104 7.25 -34.56 31.79
CA GLY A 104 8.66 -34.91 31.99
C GLY A 104 9.16 -35.95 30.98
N THR A 105 8.35 -36.97 30.66
CA THR A 105 8.70 -38.01 29.68
C THR A 105 8.68 -37.46 28.26
N ARG A 106 7.69 -36.62 27.92
CA ARG A 106 7.57 -36.02 26.57
C ARG A 106 8.68 -35.03 26.25
N MET A 107 9.15 -34.24 27.22
CA MET A 107 10.32 -33.37 27.00
C MET A 107 11.58 -34.19 26.71
N SER A 108 11.79 -35.31 27.41
CA SER A 108 12.92 -36.20 27.16
C SER A 108 12.85 -36.86 25.77
N GLU A 109 11.65 -37.18 25.29
CA GLU A 109 11.45 -37.72 23.94
C GLU A 109 11.68 -36.66 22.85
N ILE A 110 11.24 -35.42 23.08
CA ILE A 110 11.53 -34.29 22.18
C ILE A 110 13.04 -34.02 22.11
N GLU A 111 13.75 -34.09 23.24
CA GLU A 111 15.22 -33.96 23.27
C GLU A 111 15.90 -35.10 22.51
N LYS A 112 15.44 -36.34 22.67
CA LYS A 112 15.93 -37.49 21.89
C LYS A 112 15.69 -37.32 20.39
N LEU A 113 14.49 -36.93 19.98
CA LEU A 113 14.17 -36.69 18.57
C LEU A 113 15.00 -35.53 17.98
N ARG A 114 15.25 -34.48 18.77
CA ARG A 114 16.15 -33.39 18.36
C ARG A 114 17.60 -33.87 18.18
N ALA A 115 18.09 -34.73 19.07
CA ALA A 115 19.41 -35.33 18.97
C ALA A 115 19.53 -36.25 17.73
N GLU A 116 18.52 -37.09 17.48
CA GLU A 116 18.47 -37.99 16.33
C GLU A 116 18.40 -37.22 15.01
N ILE A 117 17.62 -36.12 14.93
CA ILE A 117 17.61 -35.24 13.76
C ILE A 117 18.98 -34.60 13.52
N ALA A 118 19.68 -34.18 14.59
CA ALA A 118 21.02 -33.61 14.47
C ALA A 118 22.08 -34.65 14.03
N GLU A 119 21.90 -35.91 14.40
CA GLU A 119 22.74 -37.02 13.97
C GLU A 119 22.46 -37.40 12.51
N LEU A 120 21.19 -37.54 12.12
CA LEU A 120 20.80 -37.79 10.73
C LEU A 120 21.25 -36.69 9.78
N LYS A 121 21.20 -35.42 10.21
CA LYS A 121 21.76 -34.29 9.43
C LYS A 121 23.28 -34.37 9.28
N ARG A 122 24.01 -34.85 10.30
CA ARG A 122 25.46 -35.11 10.20
C ARG A 122 25.76 -36.28 9.29
N ALA A 123 24.96 -37.35 9.33
CA ALA A 123 25.12 -38.51 8.47
C ALA A 123 24.75 -38.25 7.00
N GLN A 124 23.80 -37.33 6.74
CA GLN A 124 23.44 -36.89 5.39
C GLN A 124 24.40 -35.85 4.81
N ALA A 125 25.40 -35.37 5.56
CA ALA A 125 26.47 -34.57 4.99
C ALA A 125 27.23 -35.44 3.97
N PRO A 126 27.19 -35.13 2.67
CA PRO A 126 27.77 -35.98 1.65
C PRO A 126 29.30 -35.99 1.81
N SER A 127 29.83 -37.08 2.34
CA SER A 127 31.25 -37.41 2.33
C SER A 127 31.64 -37.80 0.91
N GLY A 128 31.80 -36.79 0.05
CA GLY A 128 32.25 -36.93 -1.32
C GLY A 128 33.18 -35.78 -1.69
N PRO A 129 34.18 -36.00 -2.57
CA PRO A 129 35.16 -34.99 -2.95
C PRO A 129 34.53 -33.99 -3.93
N ALA A 130 33.70 -33.10 -3.41
CA ALA A 130 33.14 -31.94 -4.11
C ALA A 130 33.47 -30.66 -3.32
N GLY A 131 34.72 -30.56 -2.85
CA GLY A 131 35.20 -29.55 -1.89
C GLY A 131 35.16 -28.09 -2.36
N HIS A 132 34.78 -27.81 -3.62
CA HIS A 132 34.81 -26.44 -4.15
C HIS A 132 33.44 -25.74 -4.23
N VAL A 133 32.34 -26.48 -4.04
CA VAL A 133 30.97 -25.92 -4.06
C VAL A 133 30.40 -25.75 -2.64
N ALA A 134 30.83 -26.59 -1.69
CA ALA A 134 30.40 -26.53 -0.30
C ALA A 134 30.89 -25.24 0.43
N GLU A 135 32.08 -24.76 0.09
CA GLU A 135 32.66 -23.55 0.68
C GLU A 135 31.92 -22.28 0.23
N ALA A 136 31.50 -22.22 -1.05
CA ALA A 136 30.68 -21.12 -1.58
C ALA A 136 29.27 -21.09 -0.95
N THR A 137 28.66 -22.25 -0.66
CA THR A 137 27.36 -22.28 0.04
C THR A 137 27.46 -21.90 1.52
N GLY A 138 28.59 -22.20 2.18
CA GLY A 138 28.84 -21.80 3.56
C GLY A 138 28.98 -20.29 3.71
N GLN A 139 29.69 -19.63 2.79
CA GLN A 139 29.85 -18.17 2.78
C GLN A 139 28.51 -17.45 2.60
N VAL A 140 27.67 -17.89 1.65
CA VAL A 140 26.34 -17.32 1.43
C VAL A 140 25.44 -17.47 2.67
N GLN A 141 25.61 -18.54 3.43
CA GLN A 141 24.83 -18.77 4.64
C GLN A 141 25.27 -17.85 5.79
N VAL A 142 26.57 -17.64 5.96
CA VAL A 142 27.12 -16.69 6.94
C VAL A 142 26.69 -15.25 6.61
N GLU A 143 26.81 -14.84 5.34
CA GLU A 143 26.35 -13.50 4.90
C GLU A 143 24.86 -13.29 5.17
N ARG A 144 24.03 -14.32 4.95
CA ARG A 144 22.59 -14.26 5.24
C ARG A 144 22.31 -14.13 6.74
N GLU A 145 23.05 -14.84 7.57
CA GLU A 145 22.93 -14.75 9.04
C GLU A 145 23.40 -13.39 9.56
N GLU A 146 24.49 -12.84 9.01
CA GLU A 146 24.98 -11.50 9.33
C GLU A 146 24.01 -10.41 8.90
N ALA A 147 23.42 -10.52 7.70
CA ALA A 147 22.37 -9.60 7.25
C ALA A 147 21.16 -9.63 8.18
N TRP A 148 20.75 -10.82 8.65
CA TRP A 148 19.67 -10.96 9.62
C TRP A 148 20.01 -10.35 10.98
N LYS A 149 21.24 -10.55 11.48
CA LYS A 149 21.71 -9.91 12.72
C LYS A 149 21.74 -8.40 12.58
N SER A 150 22.23 -7.87 11.46
CA SER A 150 22.25 -6.43 11.19
C SER A 150 20.85 -5.81 11.17
N ILE A 151 19.89 -6.46 10.50
CA ILE A 151 18.48 -6.04 10.50
C ILE A 151 17.92 -6.05 11.93
N HIS A 152 18.17 -7.12 12.67
CA HIS A 152 17.70 -7.25 14.05
C HIS A 152 18.29 -6.17 14.97
N GLU A 153 19.60 -5.93 14.91
CA GLU A 153 20.26 -4.87 15.66
C GLU A 153 19.74 -3.48 15.29
N SER A 154 19.45 -3.24 13.99
CA SER A 154 18.86 -1.98 13.54
C SER A 154 17.46 -1.76 14.14
N TYR A 155 16.68 -2.84 14.23
CA TYR A 155 15.34 -2.83 14.81
C TYR A 155 15.39 -2.62 16.33
N GLU A 156 16.29 -3.30 17.03
CA GLU A 156 16.49 -3.10 18.47
C GLU A 156 16.94 -1.67 18.79
N LYS A 157 17.89 -1.11 18.04
CA LYS A 157 18.30 0.29 18.20
C LYS A 157 17.12 1.24 18.02
N ARG A 158 16.28 1.02 16.99
CA ARG A 158 15.08 1.82 16.75
C ARG A 158 14.08 1.68 17.91
N MET A 159 13.92 0.48 18.46
CA MET A 159 13.06 0.22 19.61
C MET A 159 13.55 0.96 20.85
N THR A 160 14.85 0.88 21.16
CA THR A 160 15.45 1.59 22.32
C THR A 160 15.24 3.10 22.22
N ILE A 161 15.46 3.69 21.04
CA ILE A 161 15.22 5.13 20.82
C ILE A 161 13.75 5.51 21.07
N LEU A 162 12.79 4.69 20.60
CA LEU A 162 11.37 4.93 20.85
C LEU A 162 11.01 4.81 22.33
N GLU A 163 11.57 3.83 23.04
CA GLU A 163 11.39 3.67 24.49
C GLU A 163 11.92 4.88 25.27
N GLU A 164 13.11 5.38 24.92
CA GLU A 164 13.68 6.60 25.50
C GLU A 164 12.82 7.84 25.25
N GLN A 165 12.25 7.98 24.05
CA GLN A 165 11.31 9.05 23.72
C GLN A 165 10.04 8.96 24.57
N ILE A 166 9.47 7.77 24.76
CA ILE A 166 8.30 7.55 25.61
C ILE A 166 8.61 7.93 27.07
N VAL A 167 9.78 7.54 27.58
CA VAL A 167 10.22 7.91 28.94
C VAL A 167 10.34 9.43 29.07
N THR A 168 10.94 10.10 28.09
CA THR A 168 11.10 11.56 28.08
C THR A 168 9.76 12.28 28.06
N LEU A 169 8.82 11.85 27.21
CA LEU A 169 7.47 12.40 27.14
C LEU A 169 6.70 12.22 28.45
N ARG A 170 6.80 11.04 29.09
CA ARG A 170 6.19 10.79 30.41
C ARG A 170 6.77 11.73 31.46
N ARG A 171 8.08 11.96 31.47
CA ARG A 171 8.75 12.89 32.38
C ARG A 171 8.28 14.34 32.16
N LEU A 172 8.21 14.79 30.91
CA LEU A 172 7.71 16.14 30.58
C LEU A 172 6.25 16.32 31.01
N LYS A 173 5.40 15.32 30.75
CA LYS A 173 4.00 15.32 31.20
C LYS A 173 3.91 15.38 32.74
N ALA A 174 4.73 14.60 33.45
CA ALA A 174 4.76 14.64 34.91
C ALA A 174 5.22 16.01 35.44
N GLY A 175 6.23 16.62 34.82
CA GLY A 175 6.67 17.98 35.12
C GLY A 175 5.57 19.01 34.94
N ALA A 176 4.88 18.99 33.79
CA ALA A 176 3.76 19.89 33.52
C ALA A 176 2.59 19.72 34.50
N VAL A 177 2.28 18.48 34.91
CA VAL A 177 1.27 18.22 35.94
C VAL A 177 1.71 18.77 37.29
N SER A 178 2.96 18.53 37.69
CA SER A 178 3.52 19.05 38.94
C SER A 178 3.53 20.58 38.96
N GLU A 179 3.85 21.22 37.84
CA GLU A 179 3.80 22.68 37.71
C GLU A 179 2.37 23.20 37.81
N ALA A 180 1.41 22.57 37.13
CA ALA A 180 0.00 22.94 37.23
C ALA A 180 -0.54 22.78 38.67
N GLU A 181 -0.12 21.73 39.38
CA GLU A 181 -0.43 21.54 40.80
C GLU A 181 0.22 22.62 41.68
N ALA A 182 1.47 23.00 41.42
CA ALA A 182 2.14 24.09 42.13
C ALA A 182 1.41 25.43 41.91
N TRP A 183 1.03 25.75 40.67
CA TRP A 183 0.22 26.93 40.37
C TRP A 183 -1.15 26.90 41.04
N LYS A 184 -1.79 25.73 41.10
CA LYS A 184 -3.06 25.55 41.82
C LYS A 184 -2.90 25.81 43.31
N LEU A 185 -1.84 25.30 43.94
CA LEU A 185 -1.54 25.52 45.36
C LEU A 185 -1.22 26.99 45.64
N GLU A 186 -0.43 27.64 44.77
CA GLU A 186 -0.10 29.07 44.90
C GLU A 186 -1.35 29.94 44.71
N ALA A 187 -2.24 29.59 43.78
CA ALA A 187 -3.52 30.29 43.60
C ALA A 187 -4.43 30.17 44.83
N GLN A 188 -4.36 29.05 45.57
CA GLN A 188 -5.09 28.80 46.81
C GLN A 188 -4.43 29.40 48.05
N ARG A 189 -3.24 30.01 47.91
CA ARG A 189 -2.50 30.59 49.04
C ARG A 189 -3.33 31.71 49.71
N PRO A 190 -3.53 31.67 51.04
CA PRO A 190 -4.39 32.63 51.76
C PRO A 190 -4.04 34.12 51.58
N GLU A 191 -2.83 34.44 51.12
CA GLU A 191 -2.36 35.81 50.89
C GLU A 191 -2.67 36.34 49.49
N ASN A 192 -3.19 35.51 48.58
CA ASN A 192 -3.56 35.93 47.22
C ASN A 192 -4.89 36.71 47.26
N LYS A 193 -4.81 38.04 47.33
CA LYS A 193 -5.97 38.95 47.46
C LYS A 193 -6.86 39.06 46.21
N ARG A 194 -6.59 38.30 45.13
CA ARG A 194 -7.56 38.09 44.05
C ARG A 194 -8.56 37.04 44.51
N GLY A 195 -9.45 37.48 45.40
CA GLY A 195 -10.23 36.65 46.30
C GLY A 195 -10.86 35.43 45.65
N GLY A 196 -10.74 34.30 46.35
CA GLY A 196 -11.73 33.25 46.28
C GLY A 196 -13.08 33.88 46.57
N ILE A 197 -13.87 34.09 45.51
CA ILE A 197 -15.30 34.27 45.66
C ILE A 197 -15.75 32.94 46.22
N ASN A 198 -15.95 32.87 47.54
CA ASN A 198 -16.73 31.81 48.13
C ASN A 198 -18.06 31.85 47.39
N ILE A 199 -18.27 30.89 46.48
CA ILE A 199 -19.59 30.61 45.92
C ILE A 199 -20.37 29.97 47.06
N GLY A 200 -20.75 30.82 48.03
CA GLY A 200 -21.80 30.50 48.98
C GLY A 200 -23.04 30.18 48.18
N VAL A 201 -23.74 29.14 48.64
CA VAL A 201 -24.99 28.58 48.11
C VAL A 201 -25.77 29.64 47.34
N THR A 202 -25.76 29.52 46.01
CA THR A 202 -26.41 30.45 45.10
C THR A 202 -27.90 30.51 45.46
N PRO A 203 -28.44 31.65 45.95
CA PRO A 203 -29.86 31.79 46.19
C PRO A 203 -30.57 31.69 44.84
N MET A 204 -31.57 30.81 44.76
CA MET A 204 -32.39 30.60 43.57
C MET A 204 -32.93 31.92 43.02
N THR A 205 -32.48 32.22 41.80
CA THR A 205 -33.20 32.88 40.71
C THR A 205 -34.39 33.77 41.08
N GLN A 206 -34.16 35.08 41.16
CA GLN A 206 -35.13 36.05 40.65
C GLN A 206 -34.41 37.15 39.85
N VAL A 207 -34.62 37.07 38.53
CA VAL A 207 -34.72 38.16 37.54
C VAL A 207 -34.03 39.47 37.92
N ARG A 208 -32.81 39.72 37.42
CA ARG A 208 -32.37 41.09 37.14
C ARG A 208 -31.24 41.18 36.11
N VAL A 209 -31.60 41.86 35.01
CA VAL A 209 -30.81 42.80 34.19
C VAL A 209 -29.34 42.42 33.91
N ARG A 210 -29.10 42.06 32.64
CA ARG A 210 -27.76 42.05 32.01
C ARG A 210 -27.08 43.41 32.22
N SER A 211 -26.06 43.45 33.07
CA SER A 211 -25.10 44.57 33.07
C SER A 211 -24.14 44.36 31.90
N ARG A 212 -24.09 45.32 30.96
CA ARG A 212 -23.09 45.37 29.89
C ARG A 212 -21.72 45.57 30.53
N ILE A 213 -20.94 44.50 30.59
CA ILE A 213 -19.52 44.56 30.92
C ILE A 213 -18.78 44.92 29.62
N THR A 214 -18.36 46.17 29.50
CA THR A 214 -17.27 46.56 28.59
C THR A 214 -15.98 45.87 29.05
N PRO A 215 -15.23 45.18 28.18
CA PRO A 215 -13.98 44.54 28.56
C PRO A 215 -13.00 45.60 29.04
N ILE A 216 -12.58 45.50 30.30
CA ILE A 216 -11.49 46.30 30.85
C ILE A 216 -10.24 45.96 30.04
N GLN A 217 -9.69 46.98 29.40
CA GLN A 217 -8.46 46.94 28.64
C GLN A 217 -7.32 46.63 29.60
N THR A 218 -6.92 45.36 29.68
CA THR A 218 -5.76 44.91 30.46
C THR A 218 -4.52 45.54 29.82
N SER A 219 -4.01 46.62 30.42
CA SER A 219 -2.72 47.20 30.11
C SER A 219 -1.62 46.27 30.62
N ALA A 220 -1.37 45.19 29.89
CA ALA A 220 -0.15 44.43 30.08
C ALA A 220 1.04 45.40 29.86
N PRO A 221 1.96 45.53 30.83
CA PRO A 221 3.14 46.35 30.63
C PRO A 221 3.93 45.69 29.50
N ARG A 222 3.96 46.35 28.33
CA ARG A 222 4.91 46.03 27.26
C ARG A 222 6.29 46.31 27.84
N LYS A 223 6.89 45.32 28.53
CA LYS A 223 8.34 45.27 28.72
C LYS A 223 8.90 45.41 27.31
N LYS A 224 9.47 46.57 27.02
CA LYS A 224 10.20 46.79 25.78
C LYS A 224 11.37 45.81 25.88
N MET A 225 11.25 44.65 25.24
CA MET A 225 12.37 43.74 25.01
C MET A 225 13.48 44.60 24.42
N LEU A 226 14.68 44.54 25.01
CA LEU A 226 15.80 45.28 24.46
C LEU A 226 16.04 44.81 23.03
N VAL A 227 16.53 45.69 22.17
CA VAL A 227 16.80 45.36 20.75
C VAL A 227 17.74 44.15 20.65
N GLU A 228 18.67 44.01 21.61
CA GLU A 228 19.57 42.87 21.77
C GLU A 228 18.83 41.55 22.05
N ASP A 229 17.81 41.57 22.91
CA ASP A 229 16.97 40.39 23.20
C ASP A 229 16.19 39.95 21.94
N TYR A 230 15.74 40.91 21.13
CA TYR A 230 15.03 40.62 19.88
C TYR A 230 15.95 39.99 18.84
N GLN A 231 17.19 40.46 18.74
CA GLN A 231 18.18 39.89 17.83
C GLN A 231 18.57 38.46 18.24
N ALA A 232 18.78 38.21 19.55
CA ALA A 232 19.04 36.86 20.06
C ALA A 232 17.86 35.91 19.81
N PHE A 233 16.62 36.38 20.01
CA PHE A 233 15.43 35.59 19.71
C PHE A 233 15.27 35.30 18.21
N ALA A 234 15.58 36.26 17.34
CA ALA A 234 15.57 36.04 15.90
C ALA A 234 16.61 34.99 15.47
N GLN A 235 17.82 35.04 16.05
CA GLN A 235 18.86 34.04 15.80
C GLN A 235 18.46 32.64 16.26
N GLN A 236 17.88 32.50 17.46
CA GLN A 236 17.36 31.21 17.92
C GLN A 236 16.28 30.65 17.01
N ASN A 237 15.33 31.48 16.56
CA ASN A 237 14.31 31.03 15.61
C ASN A 237 14.92 30.60 14.28
N GLU A 238 15.95 31.30 13.79
CA GLU A 238 16.64 30.93 12.56
C GLU A 238 17.36 29.58 12.71
N GLU A 239 18.04 29.35 13.82
CA GLU A 239 18.67 28.07 14.16
C GLU A 239 17.64 26.93 14.26
N GLU A 240 16.50 27.17 14.94
CA GLU A 240 15.41 26.19 15.05
C GLU A 240 14.80 25.87 13.69
N VAL A 241 14.58 26.87 12.83
CA VAL A 241 14.06 26.69 11.46
C VAL A 241 15.05 25.88 10.62
N ASN A 242 16.35 26.16 10.72
CA ASN A 242 17.39 25.40 10.02
C ASN A 242 17.47 23.95 10.50
N LEU A 243 17.37 23.71 11.82
CA LEU A 243 17.31 22.37 12.38
C LEU A 243 16.09 21.59 11.88
N LEU A 244 14.92 22.22 11.85
CA LEU A 244 13.69 21.62 11.33
C LEU A 244 13.79 21.30 9.83
N TRP A 245 14.45 22.17 9.06
CA TRP A 245 14.75 21.92 7.65
C TRP A 245 15.66 20.69 7.49
N ASP A 246 16.77 20.64 8.21
CA ASP A 246 17.72 19.52 8.16
C ASP A 246 17.06 18.19 8.56
N MET A 247 16.25 18.19 9.62
CA MET A 247 15.47 17.03 10.04
C MET A 247 14.49 16.56 8.96
N ARG A 248 13.77 17.48 8.31
CA ARG A 248 12.85 17.13 7.21
C ARG A 248 13.61 16.60 5.99
N SER A 249 14.77 17.18 5.67
CA SER A 249 15.61 16.72 4.56
C SER A 249 16.07 15.29 4.79
N LYS A 250 16.62 14.99 5.97
CA LYS A 250 17.06 13.63 6.36
C LYS A 250 15.92 12.63 6.42
N GLU A 251 14.72 13.03 6.85
CA GLU A 251 13.55 12.16 6.85
C GLU A 251 13.11 11.81 5.41
N VAL A 252 13.16 12.77 4.48
CA VAL A 252 12.85 12.51 3.06
C VAL A 252 13.88 11.57 2.44
N GLU A 253 15.16 11.75 2.75
CA GLU A 253 16.24 10.86 2.28
C GLU A 253 16.06 9.43 2.80
N ARG A 254 15.75 9.25 4.09
CA ARG A 254 15.43 7.93 4.66
C ARG A 254 14.21 7.26 4.01
N ARG A 255 13.19 8.02 3.62
CA ARG A 255 12.04 7.46 2.88
C ARG A 255 12.44 6.98 1.49
N LYS A 256 13.23 7.79 0.78
CA LYS A 256 13.73 7.45 -0.55
C LYS A 256 14.60 6.18 -0.52
N GLU A 257 15.48 6.04 0.47
CA GLU A 257 16.28 4.82 0.67
C GLU A 257 15.38 3.60 0.93
N ALA A 258 14.37 3.73 1.80
CA ALA A 258 13.44 2.64 2.09
C ALA A 258 12.59 2.24 0.86
N GLU A 259 12.16 3.21 0.05
CA GLU A 259 11.46 2.96 -1.22
C GLU A 259 12.37 2.21 -2.22
N GLN A 260 13.63 2.62 -2.33
CA GLN A 260 14.61 1.97 -3.19
C GLN A 260 14.90 0.52 -2.74
N GLU A 261 15.01 0.27 -1.44
CA GLU A 261 15.15 -1.09 -0.89
C GLU A 261 13.90 -1.94 -1.16
N ALA A 262 12.71 -1.37 -1.04
CA ALA A 262 11.46 -2.06 -1.35
C ALA A 262 11.37 -2.42 -2.85
N GLU A 263 11.80 -1.52 -3.74
CA GLU A 263 11.87 -1.78 -5.18
C GLU A 263 12.87 -2.90 -5.50
N GLN A 264 14.05 -2.90 -4.87
CA GLN A 264 15.03 -3.99 -5.03
C GLN A 264 14.50 -5.34 -4.54
N LEU A 265 13.77 -5.36 -3.42
CA LEU A 265 13.14 -6.59 -2.90
C LEU A 265 12.04 -7.10 -3.83
N LYS A 266 11.23 -6.18 -4.38
CA LYS A 266 10.23 -6.52 -5.38
C LYS A 266 10.87 -7.11 -6.64
N GLU A 267 11.93 -6.50 -7.16
CA GLU A 267 12.67 -7.04 -8.31
C GLU A 267 13.24 -8.44 -8.03
N LYS A 268 13.77 -8.68 -6.82
CA LYS A 268 14.25 -10.01 -6.41
C LYS A 268 13.11 -11.04 -6.34
N LEU A 269 11.93 -10.65 -5.87
CA LEU A 269 10.75 -11.54 -5.85
C LEU A 269 10.29 -11.86 -7.27
N ASP A 270 10.19 -10.87 -8.15
CA ASP A 270 9.81 -11.06 -9.55
C ASP A 270 10.82 -11.98 -10.27
N ARG A 271 12.13 -11.79 -10.03
CA ARG A 271 13.17 -12.70 -10.55
C ARG A 271 13.01 -14.14 -10.05
N LEU A 272 12.73 -14.34 -8.76
CA LEU A 272 12.50 -15.66 -8.19
C LEU A 272 11.20 -16.30 -8.71
N GLU A 273 10.17 -15.51 -8.98
CA GLU A 273 8.92 -15.98 -9.57
C GLU A 273 9.13 -16.49 -10.99
N ILE A 274 9.87 -15.74 -11.82
CA ILE A 274 10.26 -16.19 -13.17
C ILE A 274 11.06 -17.50 -13.09
N GLU A 275 12.05 -17.58 -12.19
CA GLU A 275 12.86 -18.79 -12.02
C GLU A 275 12.01 -20.00 -11.58
N LYS A 276 11.01 -19.80 -10.71
CA LYS A 276 10.06 -20.86 -10.33
C LYS A 276 9.18 -21.29 -11.49
N VAL A 277 8.69 -20.35 -12.29
CA VAL A 277 7.90 -20.64 -13.49
C VAL A 277 8.73 -21.44 -14.50
N ASP A 278 10.01 -21.12 -14.66
CA ASP A 278 10.89 -21.85 -15.59
C ASP A 278 11.24 -23.25 -15.07
N LYS A 279 11.55 -23.39 -13.77
CA LYS A 279 11.77 -24.70 -13.13
C LYS A 279 10.53 -25.60 -13.21
N THR A 280 9.33 -25.05 -13.02
CA THR A 280 8.10 -25.83 -13.13
C THR A 280 7.81 -26.26 -14.57
N LYS A 281 8.09 -25.41 -15.57
CA LYS A 281 7.99 -25.78 -17.00
C LYS A 281 8.99 -26.86 -17.41
N SER A 282 10.24 -26.80 -16.94
CA SER A 282 11.28 -27.77 -17.32
C SER A 282 11.11 -29.14 -16.64
N THR A 283 10.57 -29.17 -15.42
CA THR A 283 10.46 -30.41 -14.64
C THR A 283 9.13 -31.13 -14.85
N ALA A 284 8.04 -30.39 -15.11
CA ALA A 284 6.70 -30.98 -15.28
C ALA A 284 6.49 -31.67 -16.64
N THR A 285 7.21 -31.25 -17.69
CA THR A 285 7.01 -31.80 -19.04
C THR A 285 7.50 -33.24 -19.19
N CYS A 286 8.48 -33.71 -18.41
CA CYS A 286 8.99 -35.07 -18.55
C CYS A 286 8.16 -36.13 -17.80
N LEU A 287 7.61 -35.80 -16.63
CA LEU A 287 6.77 -36.73 -15.85
C LEU A 287 5.31 -36.74 -16.30
N ARG A 288 4.76 -35.57 -16.65
CA ARG A 288 3.36 -35.48 -17.09
C ARG A 288 3.16 -36.19 -18.43
N VAL A 289 4.06 -35.96 -19.40
CA VAL A 289 4.04 -36.67 -20.69
C VAL A 289 4.22 -38.19 -20.51
N ARG A 290 5.06 -38.63 -19.57
CA ARG A 290 5.21 -40.06 -19.26
C ARG A 290 3.97 -40.65 -18.60
N LEU A 291 3.26 -39.89 -17.75
CA LEU A 291 2.01 -40.35 -17.13
C LEU A 291 0.86 -40.37 -18.15
N GLU A 292 0.76 -39.38 -19.04
CA GLU A 292 -0.24 -39.34 -20.11
C GLU A 292 -0.05 -40.51 -21.10
N ALA A 293 1.19 -40.82 -21.49
CA ALA A 293 1.48 -41.97 -22.35
C ALA A 293 1.10 -43.32 -21.71
N VAL A 294 1.27 -43.47 -20.39
CA VAL A 294 0.89 -44.70 -19.67
C VAL A 294 -0.64 -44.84 -19.55
N ILE A 295 -1.37 -43.73 -19.50
CA ILE A 295 -2.84 -43.73 -19.49
C ILE A 295 -3.40 -44.13 -20.86
N ASP A 296 -2.78 -43.69 -21.95
CA ASP A 296 -3.18 -44.07 -23.31
C ASP A 296 -2.84 -45.53 -23.65
N ASP A 297 -1.74 -46.10 -23.13
CA ASP A 297 -1.36 -47.50 -23.41
C ASP A 297 -2.11 -48.54 -22.56
N THR A 298 -2.78 -48.15 -21.46
CA THR A 298 -3.44 -49.10 -20.55
C THR A 298 -4.95 -49.29 -20.78
N THR A 299 -5.55 -48.57 -21.73
CA THR A 299 -6.98 -48.74 -22.07
C THR A 299 -7.18 -49.57 -23.33
N GLY A 300 -6.97 -50.88 -23.20
CA GLY A 300 -7.53 -51.87 -24.13
C GLY A 300 -9.07 -51.85 -24.14
N PRO A 301 -9.73 -52.17 -25.27
CA PRO A 301 -11.15 -51.97 -25.48
C PRO A 301 -11.97 -53.03 -24.72
N SER A 302 -12.35 -52.74 -23.48
CA SER A 302 -13.32 -53.56 -22.74
C SER A 302 -14.71 -52.92 -22.77
N SER A 303 -15.59 -53.65 -23.43
CA SER A 303 -16.98 -53.36 -23.72
C SER A 303 -17.86 -53.13 -22.49
N ARG A 304 -18.89 -52.30 -22.69
CA ARG A 304 -20.15 -52.18 -21.94
C ARG A 304 -20.09 -51.56 -20.54
N GLY A 305 -20.56 -50.31 -20.46
CA GLY A 305 -21.12 -49.81 -19.21
C GLY A 305 -21.35 -48.31 -19.14
N LYS A 306 -22.52 -47.86 -19.61
CA LYS A 306 -23.23 -46.65 -19.16
C LYS A 306 -22.45 -45.32 -19.21
N LYS A 307 -22.62 -44.61 -20.34
CA LYS A 307 -22.26 -43.21 -20.53
C LYS A 307 -22.92 -42.34 -19.46
N LYS A 308 -22.13 -41.74 -18.57
CA LYS A 308 -22.48 -40.52 -17.84
C LYS A 308 -21.73 -39.39 -18.54
N ALA A 309 -22.47 -38.49 -19.17
CA ALA A 309 -21.93 -37.35 -19.89
C ALA A 309 -21.24 -36.41 -18.89
N THR A 310 -19.92 -36.29 -19.01
CA THR A 310 -19.12 -35.30 -18.29
C THR A 310 -18.92 -34.11 -19.22
N THR A 311 -19.83 -33.14 -19.12
CA THR A 311 -19.74 -31.82 -19.76
C THR A 311 -19.31 -30.81 -18.69
N THR A 312 -18.02 -30.69 -18.38
CA THR A 312 -17.55 -29.73 -17.35
C THR A 312 -16.16 -29.11 -17.59
N ASP A 313 -15.60 -29.17 -18.80
CA ASP A 313 -14.33 -28.49 -19.10
C ASP A 313 -14.48 -27.13 -19.83
N ASP A 314 -15.69 -26.78 -20.28
CA ASP A 314 -15.94 -25.47 -20.91
C ASP A 314 -16.29 -24.36 -19.90
N ALA A 315 -16.82 -24.71 -18.73
CA ALA A 315 -17.22 -23.71 -17.72
C ALA A 315 -16.00 -22.94 -17.16
N THR A 316 -14.87 -23.62 -16.96
CA THR A 316 -13.65 -23.01 -16.39
C THR A 316 -12.92 -22.10 -17.39
N LYS A 317 -13.00 -22.38 -18.71
CA LYS A 317 -12.44 -21.50 -19.74
C LYS A 317 -13.23 -20.20 -19.87
N ILE A 318 -14.56 -20.27 -19.75
CA ILE A 318 -15.43 -19.10 -19.84
C ILE A 318 -15.16 -18.14 -18.67
N ASP A 319 -14.95 -18.65 -17.45
CA ASP A 319 -14.69 -17.80 -16.29
C ASP A 319 -13.30 -17.15 -16.33
N LYS A 320 -12.29 -17.86 -16.87
CA LYS A 320 -10.96 -17.27 -17.07
C LYS A 320 -10.98 -16.11 -18.09
N LEU A 321 -11.68 -16.31 -19.22
CA LEU A 321 -11.82 -15.27 -20.26
C LEU A 321 -12.56 -14.02 -19.77
N LYS A 322 -13.53 -14.17 -18.85
CA LYS A 322 -14.23 -13.03 -18.25
C LYS A 322 -13.30 -12.20 -17.37
N ASN A 323 -12.48 -12.86 -16.54
CA ASN A 323 -11.50 -12.17 -15.69
C ASN A 323 -10.44 -11.44 -16.53
N ASP A 324 -9.94 -12.06 -17.60
CA ASP A 324 -8.96 -11.44 -18.50
C ASP A 324 -9.55 -10.22 -19.22
N LYS A 325 -10.82 -10.30 -19.65
CA LYS A 325 -11.54 -9.17 -20.27
C LYS A 325 -11.70 -7.99 -19.30
N GLU A 326 -12.05 -8.25 -18.04
CA GLU A 326 -12.20 -7.19 -17.03
C GLU A 326 -10.86 -6.53 -16.69
N ALA A 327 -9.79 -7.33 -16.55
CA ALA A 327 -8.44 -6.82 -16.33
C ALA A 327 -7.99 -5.92 -17.51
N PHE A 328 -8.26 -6.34 -18.75
CA PHE A 328 -7.95 -5.56 -19.95
C PHE A 328 -8.71 -4.23 -20.01
N VAL A 329 -9.99 -4.21 -19.63
CA VAL A 329 -10.80 -2.99 -19.52
C VAL A 329 -10.20 -2.03 -18.49
N LYS A 330 -9.84 -2.53 -17.30
CA LYS A 330 -9.26 -1.72 -16.22
C LYS A 330 -7.93 -1.09 -16.63
N SER A 331 -7.03 -1.87 -17.25
CA SER A 331 -5.74 -1.37 -17.74
C SER A 331 -5.92 -0.28 -18.79
N ASN A 332 -6.76 -0.48 -19.81
CA ASN A 332 -6.99 0.56 -20.83
C ASN A 332 -7.64 1.84 -20.26
N ARG A 333 -8.52 1.70 -19.26
CA ARG A 333 -9.11 2.87 -18.56
C ARG A 333 -8.04 3.66 -17.80
N LEU A 334 -7.11 2.98 -17.14
CA LEU A 334 -6.01 3.63 -16.42
C LEU A 334 -5.09 4.39 -17.37
N ASP A 335 -4.71 3.78 -18.49
CA ASP A 335 -3.84 4.40 -19.50
C ASP A 335 -4.49 5.66 -20.07
N LEU A 336 -5.79 5.61 -20.36
CA LEU A 336 -6.52 6.77 -20.90
C LEU A 336 -6.83 7.84 -19.83
N ARG A 337 -6.82 7.50 -18.53
CA ARG A 337 -7.19 8.43 -17.46
C ARG A 337 -6.23 9.62 -17.37
N SER A 338 -4.93 9.37 -17.51
CA SER A 338 -3.87 10.39 -17.44
C SER A 338 -3.70 11.20 -18.74
N MET A 339 -4.33 10.79 -19.85
CA MET A 339 -4.16 11.47 -21.13
C MET A 339 -4.97 12.76 -21.24
N LYS A 340 -4.30 13.81 -21.75
CA LYS A 340 -4.90 15.11 -22.13
C LYS A 340 -5.73 14.97 -23.42
N LYS A 341 -6.59 15.97 -23.67
CA LYS A 341 -7.52 16.00 -24.82
C LYS A 341 -6.84 15.69 -26.15
N ASP A 342 -5.73 16.36 -26.46
CA ASP A 342 -5.08 16.27 -27.77
C ASP A 342 -4.55 14.86 -28.05
N ALA A 343 -4.00 14.20 -27.02
CA ALA A 343 -3.53 12.82 -27.13
C ALA A 343 -4.70 11.83 -27.31
N VAL A 344 -5.83 12.06 -26.64
CA VAL A 344 -7.04 11.25 -26.84
C VAL A 344 -7.58 11.44 -28.25
N GLN A 345 -7.56 12.67 -28.79
CA GLN A 345 -7.99 12.97 -30.15
C GLN A 345 -7.12 12.28 -31.21
N ALA A 346 -5.80 12.25 -31.03
CA ALA A 346 -4.89 11.49 -31.89
C ALA A 346 -5.20 9.97 -31.87
N ILE A 347 -5.57 9.42 -30.70
CA ILE A 347 -6.01 8.02 -30.60
C ILE A 347 -7.35 7.81 -31.32
N CYS A 348 -8.26 8.78 -31.25
CA CYS A 348 -9.55 8.71 -31.94
C CYS A 348 -9.39 8.62 -33.46
N GLU A 349 -8.52 9.45 -34.02
CA GLU A 349 -8.19 9.44 -35.44
C GLU A 349 -7.58 8.08 -35.85
N LYS A 350 -6.65 7.56 -35.02
CA LYS A 350 -5.99 6.28 -35.27
C LYS A 350 -6.93 5.08 -35.16
N ASP A 351 -7.77 5.04 -34.13
CA ASP A 351 -8.70 3.94 -33.90
C ASP A 351 -10.02 4.11 -34.67
N GLY A 352 -10.25 5.23 -35.36
CA GLY A 352 -11.48 5.54 -36.09
C GLY A 352 -12.69 5.67 -35.15
N VAL A 353 -12.53 6.36 -34.02
CA VAL A 353 -13.60 6.67 -33.05
C VAL A 353 -13.97 8.15 -33.21
N GLN A 354 -15.26 8.48 -33.25
CA GLN A 354 -15.68 9.88 -33.35
C GLN A 354 -15.47 10.58 -32.00
N TYR A 355 -14.74 11.69 -31.99
CA TYR A 355 -14.51 12.46 -30.76
C TYR A 355 -15.81 13.17 -30.32
N THR A 356 -16.28 12.88 -29.10
CA THR A 356 -17.44 13.56 -28.48
C THR A 356 -17.02 14.35 -27.24
N THR A 357 -17.35 13.88 -26.04
CA THR A 357 -16.83 14.42 -24.77
C THR A 357 -15.68 13.55 -24.29
N LEU A 358 -14.67 14.14 -23.65
CA LEU A 358 -13.42 13.45 -23.29
C LEU A 358 -13.65 12.09 -22.62
N ASP A 359 -14.52 12.02 -21.60
CA ASP A 359 -14.79 10.78 -20.87
C ASP A 359 -15.58 9.75 -21.69
N LYS A 360 -16.55 10.19 -22.51
CA LYS A 360 -17.30 9.29 -23.40
C LYS A 360 -16.40 8.70 -24.47
N THR A 361 -15.55 9.54 -25.06
CA THR A 361 -14.57 9.13 -26.06
C THR A 361 -13.57 8.12 -25.49
N LYS A 362 -13.07 8.34 -24.26
CA LYS A 362 -12.19 7.37 -23.57
C LYS A 362 -12.88 6.01 -23.42
N GLU A 363 -14.14 5.98 -23.00
CA GLU A 363 -14.91 4.73 -22.88
C GLU A 363 -15.17 4.05 -24.23
N GLU A 364 -15.43 4.81 -25.29
CA GLU A 364 -15.61 4.27 -26.65
C GLU A 364 -14.31 3.64 -27.20
N ILE A 365 -13.16 4.26 -26.93
CA ILE A 365 -11.84 3.68 -27.26
C ILE A 365 -11.67 2.34 -26.53
N VAL A 366 -11.95 2.28 -25.21
CA VAL A 366 -11.84 1.02 -24.46
C VAL A 366 -12.77 -0.05 -25.03
N LYS A 367 -14.03 0.28 -25.32
CA LYS A 367 -14.98 -0.65 -25.94
C LYS A 367 -14.48 -1.18 -27.29
N LYS A 368 -13.93 -0.31 -28.15
CA LYS A 368 -13.41 -0.68 -29.47
C LYS A 368 -12.18 -1.58 -29.36
N ARG A 369 -11.26 -1.31 -28.43
CA ARG A 369 -10.09 -2.15 -28.17
C ARG A 369 -10.46 -3.51 -27.58
N VAL A 370 -11.43 -3.55 -26.65
CA VAL A 370 -11.96 -4.79 -26.08
C VAL A 370 -12.63 -5.62 -27.17
N ALA A 371 -13.42 -5.01 -28.05
CA ALA A 371 -13.97 -5.70 -29.21
C ALA A 371 -12.84 -6.23 -30.11
N ARG A 372 -11.81 -5.44 -30.41
CA ARG A 372 -10.68 -5.89 -31.25
C ARG A 372 -9.91 -7.08 -30.63
N ALA A 373 -9.71 -7.09 -29.32
CA ALA A 373 -8.94 -8.11 -28.61
C ALA A 373 -9.74 -9.39 -28.28
N PHE A 374 -11.03 -9.25 -27.98
CA PHE A 374 -11.88 -10.35 -27.47
C PHE A 374 -13.05 -10.71 -28.40
N SER A 375 -13.20 -10.09 -29.57
CA SER A 375 -14.12 -10.62 -30.58
C SER A 375 -13.50 -11.86 -31.21
N THR A 376 -13.64 -12.99 -30.53
CA THR A 376 -13.47 -14.31 -31.12
C THR A 376 -14.52 -14.47 -32.20
N SER A 377 -14.12 -14.20 -33.45
CA SER A 377 -14.70 -14.65 -34.72
C SER A 377 -16.03 -15.40 -34.59
N THR A 378 -17.10 -14.69 -34.25
CA THR A 378 -18.47 -15.25 -34.27
C THR A 378 -19.14 -14.99 -35.61
N ASN A 379 -18.41 -14.36 -36.54
CA ASN A 379 -18.77 -14.24 -37.95
C ASN A 379 -18.00 -15.32 -38.74
N GLU A 380 -18.68 -16.47 -38.85
CA GLU A 380 -18.87 -17.20 -40.10
C GLU A 380 -17.66 -17.56 -40.99
N THR A 381 -17.36 -18.86 -40.89
CA THR A 381 -16.86 -19.81 -41.90
C THR A 381 -17.64 -19.80 -43.25
N THR A 382 -17.89 -18.63 -43.86
CA THR A 382 -18.51 -18.56 -45.20
C THR A 382 -17.71 -17.67 -46.15
N ARG A 383 -16.46 -18.05 -46.43
CA ARG A 383 -15.77 -17.84 -47.72
C ARG A 383 -14.87 -19.05 -47.93
N GLN A 384 -15.42 -20.16 -48.43
CA GLN A 384 -15.37 -20.50 -49.86
C GLN A 384 -14.21 -19.82 -50.61
N ASN A 385 -13.22 -20.66 -50.93
CA ASN A 385 -12.36 -20.50 -52.10
C ASN A 385 -13.23 -20.09 -53.31
N GLY A 386 -12.95 -18.93 -53.88
CA GLY A 386 -13.68 -18.42 -55.02
C GLY A 386 -13.08 -17.12 -55.53
N VAL A 387 -12.04 -17.27 -56.34
CA VAL A 387 -11.54 -16.25 -57.26
C VAL A 387 -12.68 -15.75 -58.14
N VAL A 388 -13.03 -14.46 -58.07
CA VAL A 388 -13.75 -13.65 -59.09
C VAL A 388 -13.35 -12.17 -58.82
N ILE A 389 -12.41 -11.61 -59.59
CA ILE A 389 -12.61 -10.66 -60.70
C ILE A 389 -13.29 -9.33 -60.27
N GLU A 390 -12.44 -8.29 -60.21
CA GLU A 390 -12.59 -6.94 -60.80
C GLU A 390 -13.91 -6.17 -60.63
N GLU A 391 -13.83 -5.00 -60.00
CA GLU A 391 -14.22 -3.76 -60.68
C GLU A 391 -13.51 -2.56 -60.02
N ILE A 392 -12.62 -1.95 -60.80
CA ILE A 392 -12.04 -0.63 -60.57
C ILE A 392 -13.16 0.37 -60.91
N SER A 393 -13.68 1.08 -59.90
CA SER A 393 -14.49 2.27 -60.14
C SER A 393 -13.58 3.49 -60.08
N ASP A 394 -13.01 3.83 -61.24
CA ASP A 394 -12.56 5.18 -61.54
C ASP A 394 -13.79 6.10 -61.55
N ASP A 395 -13.90 6.99 -60.58
CA ASP A 395 -14.70 8.20 -60.78
C ASP A 395 -13.93 9.43 -60.30
N ASN A 396 -13.26 10.03 -61.27
CA ASN A 396 -12.76 11.40 -61.26
C ASN A 396 -13.97 12.33 -61.24
N THR A 397 -14.12 13.13 -60.18
CA THR A 397 -14.80 14.42 -60.32
C THR A 397 -14.02 15.50 -59.58
N GLU A 398 -13.22 16.22 -60.37
CA GLU A 398 -12.81 17.58 -60.10
C GLU A 398 -14.04 18.45 -59.80
N VAL A 399 -14.04 19.18 -58.68
CA VAL A 399 -14.63 20.52 -58.63
C VAL A 399 -13.75 21.42 -57.77
N SER A 400 -13.17 22.38 -58.46
CA SER A 400 -12.47 23.58 -58.01
C SER A 400 -13.44 24.60 -57.37
N ALA A 401 -13.05 25.21 -56.26
CA ALA A 401 -13.22 26.65 -55.93
C ALA A 401 -12.73 26.90 -54.47
N ASN A 402 -11.57 27.51 -54.21
CA ASN A 402 -11.25 28.94 -54.28
C ASN A 402 -11.81 29.79 -53.11
N LEU A 403 -10.91 30.57 -52.50
CA LEU A 403 -11.06 31.82 -51.73
C LEU A 403 -11.12 31.83 -50.18
N GLY A 404 -10.16 32.58 -49.61
CA GLY A 404 -10.17 33.27 -48.30
C GLY A 404 -8.97 32.86 -47.44
N LYS A 405 -7.77 33.49 -47.47
CA LYS A 405 -7.38 34.91 -47.34
C LYS A 405 -7.97 35.62 -46.12
N THR A 406 -7.24 35.58 -45.00
CA THR A 406 -7.11 36.66 -43.99
C THR A 406 -5.73 36.48 -43.34
N VAL A 407 -4.73 37.27 -43.75
CA VAL A 407 -4.38 38.62 -43.23
C VAL A 407 -3.53 38.50 -41.98
N ASP A 408 -2.24 38.77 -42.22
CA ASP A 408 -1.24 39.17 -41.25
C ASP A 408 -1.74 40.35 -40.40
N GLY A 409 -1.58 40.24 -39.09
CA GLY A 409 -1.76 41.34 -38.14
C GLY A 409 -0.42 41.63 -37.47
N GLU A 410 0.32 42.57 -38.06
CA GLU A 410 1.29 43.40 -37.35
C GLU A 410 0.58 44.14 -36.20
N GLU A 411 1.12 44.06 -34.98
CA GLU A 411 0.96 45.11 -33.99
C GLU A 411 2.35 45.54 -33.53
N ASP A 412 2.86 46.56 -34.23
CA ASP A 412 3.65 47.63 -33.63
C ASP A 412 2.82 48.30 -32.53
N VAL A 413 3.31 48.36 -31.29
CA VAL A 413 2.91 49.40 -30.34
C VAL A 413 4.14 49.92 -29.60
N SER A 414 4.16 51.26 -29.59
CA SER A 414 5.17 52.21 -29.12
C SER A 414 5.53 52.16 -27.64
#